data_AF-A0A8H4BPC2-F1
#
_entry.id   AF-A0A8H4BPC2-F1
#
_cell.length_a   1.000
_cell.length_b   1.000
_cell.length_c   1.000
_cell.angle_alpha   90.00
_cell.angle_beta   90.00
_cell.angle_gamma   90.00
#
_symmetry.space_group_name_H-M   'P 1'
#
loop_
_entity.id
_entity.type
_entity.pdbx_description
1 polymer ?
#
loop_
_entity_poly.entity_id
_entity_poly.type
_entity_poly.pdbx_seq_one_letter_code
_entity_poly.pdbx_strand_id
1 'polypeptide(L)'
;MTLNQKRLETVTLIHWKLYQQLQKCTYFFPSHSSSFIILFYTTQRMEHISPTHDNFDFVRTKKPLKRIIRAKQKTKRRTSIPETQVESISTQDIHVDDLPPVLARYTIYIHHSTSRTRLAVIAEGMGATVVSEMTSATTHLVIDPKNDAKAMKVVKQALANGVICSSPQWLIECYEKKVYLSAVHFPYAMEKDAHVLSEPALVSDPFANDYVDFDAEESRRANGGQTNL
;
A
#
# COMPACT_ATOMS: atom_id res chain seq x y z
N MET A 1 -15.91 -34.20 -21.93
CA MET A 1 -16.17 -32.87 -21.32
C MET A 1 -15.20 -31.88 -21.91
N THR A 2 -15.72 -30.95 -22.71
CA THR A 2 -14.94 -29.98 -23.48
C THR A 2 -14.38 -28.88 -22.58
N LEU A 3 -13.19 -28.37 -22.90
CA LEU A 3 -12.45 -27.35 -22.13
C LEU A 3 -13.30 -26.08 -21.83
N ASN A 4 -14.30 -25.81 -22.66
CA ASN A 4 -15.22 -24.70 -22.51
C ASN A 4 -16.18 -24.86 -21.31
N GLN A 5 -16.55 -26.09 -20.92
CA GLN A 5 -17.43 -26.33 -19.78
C GLN A 5 -16.76 -25.95 -18.45
N LYS A 6 -15.47 -26.29 -18.28
CA LYS A 6 -14.70 -25.98 -17.06
C LYS A 6 -14.46 -24.47 -16.89
N ARG A 7 -14.34 -23.71 -17.99
CA ARG A 7 -14.20 -22.25 -17.91
C ARG A 7 -15.47 -21.58 -17.42
N LEU A 8 -16.64 -22.04 -17.86
CA LEU A 8 -17.94 -21.53 -17.41
C LEU A 8 -18.16 -21.75 -15.90
N GLU A 9 -17.79 -22.91 -15.38
CA GLU A 9 -17.88 -23.22 -13.94
C GLU A 9 -16.93 -22.39 -13.07
N THR A 10 -15.78 -21.96 -13.62
CA THR A 10 -14.83 -21.13 -12.88
C THR A 10 -15.31 -19.68 -12.78
N VAL A 11 -15.94 -19.15 -13.84
CA VAL A 11 -16.47 -17.78 -13.86
C VAL A 11 -17.66 -17.64 -12.91
N THR A 12 -18.56 -18.62 -12.86
CA THR A 12 -19.70 -18.60 -11.93
C THR A 12 -19.26 -18.66 -10.46
N LEU A 13 -18.19 -19.41 -10.15
CA LEU A 13 -17.65 -19.51 -8.79
C LEU A 13 -16.99 -18.21 -8.31
N ILE A 14 -16.30 -17.49 -9.20
CA ILE A 14 -15.69 -16.18 -8.87
C ILE A 14 -16.78 -15.14 -8.63
N HIS A 15 -17.82 -15.11 -9.47
CA HIS A 15 -18.94 -14.19 -9.32
C HIS A 15 -19.72 -14.43 -8.02
N TRP A 16 -19.92 -15.70 -7.63
CA TRP A 16 -20.56 -16.07 -6.37
C TRP A 16 -19.73 -15.64 -5.13
N LYS A 17 -18.41 -15.80 -5.16
CA LYS A 17 -17.53 -15.36 -4.06
C LYS A 17 -17.50 -13.84 -3.91
N LEU A 18 -17.49 -13.10 -5.01
CA LEU A 18 -17.59 -11.63 -4.98
C LEU A 18 -18.95 -11.17 -4.41
N TYR A 19 -20.04 -11.86 -4.76
CA TYR A 19 -21.36 -11.57 -4.21
C TYR A 19 -21.43 -11.78 -2.69
N GLN A 20 -20.86 -12.88 -2.17
CA GLN A 20 -20.78 -13.08 -0.72
C GLN A 20 -19.87 -12.08 0.00
N GLN A 21 -18.81 -11.60 -0.65
CA GLN A 21 -17.95 -10.57 -0.06
C GLN A 21 -18.70 -9.23 0.05
N LEU A 22 -19.51 -8.87 -0.94
CA LEU A 22 -20.31 -7.65 -0.94
C LEU A 22 -21.45 -7.66 0.10
N GLN A 23 -22.05 -8.83 0.37
CA GLN A 23 -23.05 -8.95 1.45
C GLN A 23 -22.46 -8.81 2.86
N LYS A 24 -21.16 -9.07 3.06
CA LYS A 24 -20.50 -8.86 4.36
C LYS A 24 -20.17 -7.38 4.63
N CYS A 25 -20.11 -6.55 3.59
CA CYS A 25 -19.84 -5.12 3.72
C CYS A 25 -21.09 -4.26 3.96
N THR A 26 -22.30 -4.83 3.89
CA THR A 26 -23.57 -4.08 3.98
C THR A 26 -24.21 -4.10 5.37
N TYR A 27 -23.62 -4.77 6.37
CA TYR A 27 -24.12 -4.82 7.74
C TYR A 27 -23.25 -4.03 8.72
N PHE A 28 -23.02 -2.74 8.45
CA PHE A 28 -22.53 -1.81 9.47
C PHE A 28 -22.96 -0.36 9.16
N PHE A 29 -24.27 -0.11 9.16
CA PHE A 29 -24.80 1.25 9.29
C PHE A 29 -25.65 1.31 10.56
N PRO A 30 -25.21 2.00 11.62
CA PRO A 30 -26.06 2.25 12.77
C PRO A 30 -27.18 3.21 12.37
N SER A 31 -28.38 2.88 12.84
CA SER A 31 -29.62 3.57 12.53
C SER A 31 -29.59 5.03 12.93
N HIS A 32 -29.62 5.94 11.96
CA HIS A 32 -30.30 7.23 12.13
C HIS A 32 -30.99 7.62 10.81
N SER A 33 -32.31 7.63 10.91
CA SER A 33 -33.29 8.39 10.13
C SER A 33 -32.73 9.24 8.98
N SER A 34 -32.99 8.83 7.74
CA SER A 34 -33.48 9.70 6.66
C SER A 34 -33.76 8.88 5.41
N SER A 35 -34.99 9.01 4.90
CA SER A 35 -35.51 8.39 3.70
C SER A 35 -34.63 8.65 2.48
N PHE A 36 -33.92 7.63 1.99
CA PHE A 36 -33.26 7.67 0.69
C PHE A 36 -34.06 6.85 -0.32
N ILE A 37 -34.59 7.56 -1.31
CA ILE A 37 -35.29 7.03 -2.48
C ILE A 37 -34.28 6.22 -3.31
N ILE A 38 -34.49 4.91 -3.41
CA ILE A 38 -33.71 4.04 -4.29
C ILE A 38 -34.27 4.20 -5.72
N LEU A 39 -33.56 4.97 -6.55
CA LEU A 39 -33.78 4.99 -7.99
C LEU A 39 -33.10 3.76 -8.61
N PHE A 40 -33.92 2.81 -9.06
CA PHE A 40 -33.47 1.69 -9.89
C PHE A 40 -33.09 2.21 -11.28
N TYR A 41 -31.79 2.24 -11.59
CA TYR A 41 -31.33 2.45 -12.95
C TYR A 41 -31.35 1.14 -13.74
N THR A 42 -32.05 1.21 -14.86
CA THR A 42 -32.30 0.16 -15.84
C THR A 42 -31.02 -0.34 -16.51
N THR A 43 -30.90 -1.66 -16.57
CA THR A 43 -29.85 -2.44 -17.22
C THR A 43 -29.74 -2.13 -18.72
N GLN A 44 -28.68 -1.45 -19.15
CA GLN A 44 -28.31 -1.38 -20.57
C GLN A 44 -27.58 -2.66 -20.97
N ARG A 45 -28.09 -3.29 -22.03
CA ARG A 45 -27.57 -4.50 -22.67
C ARG A 45 -26.37 -4.12 -23.54
N MET A 46 -25.15 -4.41 -23.10
CA MET A 46 -23.95 -4.26 -23.93
C MET A 46 -23.84 -5.45 -24.90
N GLU A 47 -23.80 -5.14 -26.19
CA GLU A 47 -23.51 -6.05 -27.29
C GLU A 47 -22.09 -6.63 -27.17
N HIS A 48 -21.98 -7.93 -27.43
CA HIS A 48 -20.76 -8.70 -27.29
C HIS A 48 -19.91 -8.54 -28.56
N ILE A 49 -18.91 -7.65 -28.55
CA ILE A 49 -17.90 -7.59 -29.61
C ILE A 49 -16.87 -8.68 -29.31
N SER A 50 -16.85 -9.73 -30.13
CA SER A 50 -15.85 -10.79 -30.09
C SER A 50 -14.56 -10.33 -30.77
N PRO A 51 -13.42 -10.22 -30.06
CA PRO A 51 -12.14 -9.98 -30.71
C PRO A 51 -11.63 -11.30 -31.29
N THR A 52 -11.48 -11.37 -32.61
CA THR A 52 -10.72 -12.40 -33.30
C THR A 52 -9.25 -12.20 -32.98
N HIS A 53 -8.73 -13.01 -32.05
CA HIS A 53 -7.30 -13.01 -31.71
C HIS A 53 -6.55 -13.87 -32.73
N ASP A 54 -5.65 -13.24 -33.49
CA ASP A 54 -4.75 -13.95 -34.39
C ASP A 54 -3.84 -14.90 -33.60
N ASN A 55 -3.66 -16.11 -34.14
CA ASN A 55 -2.77 -17.14 -33.61
C ASN A 55 -1.31 -16.69 -33.72
N PHE A 56 -0.74 -16.17 -32.63
CA PHE A 56 0.70 -16.05 -32.49
C PHE A 56 1.28 -17.41 -32.05
N ASP A 57 1.72 -18.20 -33.04
CA ASP A 57 2.50 -19.41 -32.79
C ASP A 57 3.93 -19.03 -32.36
N PHE A 58 4.17 -19.05 -31.05
CA PHE A 58 5.52 -18.98 -30.50
C PHE A 58 6.22 -20.33 -30.68
N VAL A 59 6.84 -20.54 -31.84
CA VAL A 59 7.81 -21.63 -32.04
C VAL A 59 9.06 -21.32 -31.21
N ARG A 60 9.06 -21.83 -29.98
CA ARG A 60 10.14 -21.70 -29.00
C ARG A 60 11.34 -22.54 -29.44
N THR A 61 12.23 -21.95 -30.23
CA THR A 61 13.53 -22.56 -30.55
C THR A 61 14.41 -22.59 -29.30
N LYS A 62 14.59 -23.77 -28.71
CA LYS A 62 15.49 -24.00 -27.57
C LYS A 62 16.93 -24.06 -28.08
N LYS A 63 17.67 -22.94 -28.00
CA LYS A 63 19.14 -22.97 -28.14
C LYS A 63 19.75 -23.57 -26.87
N PRO A 64 20.65 -24.58 -26.95
CA PRO A 64 21.32 -25.11 -25.77
C PRO A 64 22.36 -24.11 -25.24
N LEU A 65 22.19 -23.68 -23.99
CA LEU A 65 23.15 -22.86 -23.25
C LEU A 65 24.41 -23.68 -22.95
N LYS A 66 25.55 -23.23 -23.49
CA LYS A 66 26.87 -23.81 -23.22
C LYS A 66 27.23 -23.62 -21.73
N ARG A 67 27.54 -24.73 -21.09
CA ARG A 67 27.96 -24.86 -19.69
C ARG A 67 29.32 -24.17 -19.49
N ILE A 68 29.32 -22.97 -18.91
CA ILE A 68 30.57 -22.33 -18.46
C ILE A 68 30.94 -22.93 -17.11
N ILE A 69 31.92 -23.84 -17.12
CA ILE A 69 32.59 -24.31 -15.91
C ILE A 69 33.55 -23.21 -15.47
N ARG A 70 33.24 -22.48 -14.39
CA ARG A 70 34.21 -21.59 -13.74
C ARG A 70 34.93 -22.34 -12.63
N ALA A 71 36.24 -22.45 -12.79
CA ALA A 71 37.16 -23.00 -11.81
C ALA A 71 37.14 -22.20 -10.50
N LYS A 72 37.32 -22.91 -9.38
CA LYS A 72 37.52 -22.35 -8.04
C LYS A 72 38.77 -21.46 -8.04
N GLN A 73 38.61 -20.19 -7.66
CA GLN A 73 39.69 -19.38 -7.12
C GLN A 73 39.29 -18.84 -5.76
N LYS A 74 40.01 -19.30 -4.72
CA LYS A 74 40.07 -18.68 -3.40
C LYS A 74 40.78 -17.34 -3.57
N THR A 75 40.14 -16.24 -3.24
CA THR A 75 40.84 -14.97 -3.03
C THR A 75 40.27 -14.30 -1.78
N LYS A 76 41.05 -14.42 -0.71
CA LYS A 76 40.94 -13.67 0.54
C LYS A 76 41.31 -12.21 0.22
N ARG A 77 40.32 -11.33 0.11
CA ARG A 77 40.54 -9.87 0.14
C ARG A 77 39.61 -9.24 1.15
N ARG A 78 40.25 -8.82 2.24
CA ARG A 78 39.76 -7.99 3.33
C ARG A 78 39.75 -6.57 2.79
N THR A 79 38.57 -5.99 2.59
CA THR A 79 38.41 -4.57 2.30
C THR A 79 37.55 -4.00 3.41
N SER A 80 38.20 -3.29 4.32
CA SER A 80 37.59 -2.51 5.39
C SER A 80 36.76 -1.40 4.75
N ILE A 81 35.44 -1.56 4.83
CA ILE A 81 34.47 -0.48 4.60
C ILE A 81 34.47 0.34 5.90
N PRO A 82 34.54 1.69 5.84
CA PRO A 82 34.39 2.52 7.01
C PRO A 82 33.02 2.24 7.62
N GLU A 83 33.09 1.77 8.86
CA GLU A 83 32.02 1.46 9.77
C GLU A 83 31.25 2.76 10.05
N THR A 84 30.27 3.09 9.20
CA THR A 84 29.24 4.05 9.56
C THR A 84 28.55 3.45 10.77
N GLN A 85 28.82 4.07 11.91
CA GLN A 85 28.36 3.68 13.23
C GLN A 85 26.84 3.48 13.20
N VAL A 86 26.43 2.22 13.10
CA VAL A 86 25.10 1.82 13.53
C VAL A 86 25.19 1.86 15.04
N GLU A 87 24.79 3.00 15.62
CA GLU A 87 24.55 3.13 17.05
C GLU A 87 23.75 1.91 17.48
N SER A 88 24.40 1.07 18.28
CA SER A 88 23.75 0.02 19.03
C SER A 88 22.90 0.73 20.06
N ILE A 89 21.64 0.99 19.72
CA ILE A 89 20.65 1.61 20.60
C ILE A 89 20.55 0.71 21.83
N SER A 90 21.24 1.13 22.89
CA SER A 90 21.21 0.52 24.21
C SER A 90 19.77 0.51 24.69
N THR A 91 19.29 -0.62 25.19
CA THR A 91 17.95 -0.81 25.76
C THR A 91 17.72 -0.01 27.06
N GLN A 92 18.63 0.88 27.44
CA GLN A 92 18.67 1.53 28.76
C GLN A 92 17.87 2.84 28.89
N ASP A 93 17.30 3.38 27.81
CA ASP A 93 16.62 4.70 27.83
C ASP A 93 15.09 4.65 27.60
N ILE A 94 14.43 3.52 27.84
CA ILE A 94 12.96 3.47 27.77
C ILE A 94 12.40 3.81 29.15
N HIS A 95 11.92 5.05 29.32
CA HIS A 95 11.25 5.48 30.55
C HIS A 95 9.78 5.06 30.49
N VAL A 96 9.43 4.04 31.27
CA VAL A 96 8.13 3.37 31.24
C VAL A 96 7.20 3.85 32.37
N ASP A 97 7.76 4.41 33.44
CA ASP A 97 7.06 4.59 34.71
C ASP A 97 5.89 5.60 34.66
N ASP A 98 5.96 6.60 33.78
CA ASP A 98 4.94 7.67 33.64
C ASP A 98 4.19 7.65 32.30
N LEU A 99 4.06 6.49 31.66
CA LEU A 99 3.36 6.38 30.37
C LEU A 99 1.83 6.31 30.53
N PRO A 100 1.06 7.11 29.77
CA PRO A 100 -0.39 6.96 29.74
C PRO A 100 -0.77 5.63 29.07
N PRO A 101 -1.76 4.88 29.60
CA PRO A 101 -2.15 3.56 29.10
C PRO A 101 -3.05 3.66 27.86
N VAL A 102 -2.59 4.39 26.84
CA VAL A 102 -3.36 4.67 25.61
C VAL A 102 -3.60 3.41 24.77
N LEU A 103 -2.83 2.35 24.98
CA LEU A 103 -2.97 1.08 24.27
C LEU A 103 -3.64 -0.03 25.10
N ALA A 104 -4.23 0.29 26.26
CA ALA A 104 -4.79 -0.67 27.22
C ALA A 104 -5.77 -1.71 26.66
N ARG A 105 -6.49 -1.37 25.58
CA ARG A 105 -7.53 -2.23 24.98
C ARG A 105 -7.04 -3.06 23.80
N TYR A 106 -5.77 -2.91 23.41
CA TYR A 106 -5.24 -3.53 22.21
C TYR A 106 -4.36 -4.71 22.54
N THR A 107 -4.59 -5.81 21.82
CA THR A 107 -3.73 -6.98 21.83
C THR A 107 -2.84 -6.94 20.59
N ILE A 108 -1.53 -6.92 20.80
CA ILE A 108 -0.53 -6.68 19.77
C ILE A 108 0.34 -7.93 19.59
N TYR A 109 0.46 -8.40 18.36
CA TYR A 109 1.39 -9.45 17.99
C TYR A 109 2.56 -8.85 17.20
N ILE A 110 3.79 -9.08 17.65
CA ILE A 110 5.01 -8.55 17.03
C ILE A 110 5.74 -9.69 16.32
N HIS A 111 5.67 -9.72 14.99
CA HIS A 111 6.32 -10.76 14.17
C HIS A 111 7.81 -10.50 14.05
N HIS A 112 8.65 -11.44 14.52
CA HIS A 112 10.11 -11.55 14.33
C HIS A 112 10.84 -10.30 13.79
N SER A 113 10.70 -9.18 14.51
CA SER A 113 11.43 -7.95 14.23
C SER A 113 12.78 -7.99 14.95
N THR A 114 13.79 -7.34 14.38
CA THR A 114 15.10 -7.15 15.04
C THR A 114 14.98 -6.40 16.36
N SER A 115 13.93 -5.59 16.52
CA SER A 115 13.68 -4.77 17.71
C SER A 115 12.49 -5.28 18.56
N ARG A 116 12.13 -6.57 18.44
CA ARG A 116 10.96 -7.15 19.12
C ARG A 116 10.92 -6.84 20.62
N THR A 117 12.03 -7.00 21.33
CA THR A 117 12.08 -6.76 22.78
C THR A 117 11.81 -5.30 23.11
N ARG A 118 12.42 -4.36 22.37
CA ARG A 118 12.20 -2.92 22.56
C ARG A 118 10.75 -2.53 22.29
N LEU A 119 10.17 -3.03 21.21
CA LEU A 119 8.77 -2.76 20.84
C LEU A 119 7.79 -3.37 21.85
N ALA A 120 8.10 -4.55 22.40
CA ALA A 120 7.29 -5.19 23.43
C ALA A 120 7.25 -4.36 24.71
N VAL A 121 8.43 -3.91 25.19
CA VAL A 121 8.52 -3.04 26.38
C VAL A 121 7.75 -1.74 26.18
N ILE A 122 7.85 -1.12 25.00
CA ILE A 122 7.08 0.09 24.67
C ILE A 122 5.57 -0.19 24.70
N ALA A 123 5.14 -1.27 24.04
CA ALA A 123 3.72 -1.62 23.95
C ALA A 123 3.12 -1.94 25.33
N GLU A 124 3.80 -2.78 26.12
CA GLU A 124 3.41 -3.12 27.50
C GLU A 124 3.42 -1.88 28.40
N GLY A 125 4.43 -1.02 28.26
CA GLY A 125 4.52 0.25 28.97
C GLY A 125 3.37 1.22 28.68
N MET A 126 2.80 1.15 27.48
CA MET A 126 1.61 1.92 27.08
C MET A 126 0.29 1.18 27.38
N GLY A 127 0.35 0.08 28.13
CA GLY A 127 -0.79 -0.73 28.59
C GLY A 127 -1.24 -1.83 27.62
N ALA A 128 -0.61 -2.00 26.46
CA ALA A 128 -1.02 -3.02 25.50
C ALA A 128 -0.72 -4.44 26.01
N THR A 129 -1.51 -5.41 25.56
CA THR A 129 -1.21 -6.83 25.76
C THR A 129 -0.38 -7.36 24.60
N VAL A 130 0.89 -7.69 24.84
CA VAL A 130 1.76 -8.27 23.82
C VAL A 130 1.65 -9.79 23.85
N VAL A 131 1.34 -10.39 22.70
CA VAL A 131 1.21 -11.85 22.57
C VAL A 131 2.35 -12.40 21.72
N SER A 132 2.82 -13.60 22.06
CA SER A 132 3.89 -14.29 21.31
C SER A 132 3.40 -15.00 20.05
N GLU A 133 2.11 -15.29 19.96
CA GLU A 133 1.47 -15.96 18.83
C GLU A 133 0.17 -15.23 18.45
N MET A 134 -0.23 -15.32 17.19
CA MET A 134 -1.44 -14.65 16.72
C MET A 134 -2.68 -15.43 17.16
N THR A 135 -3.54 -14.81 17.95
CA THR A 135 -4.78 -15.37 18.47
C THR A 135 -6.00 -14.65 17.87
N SER A 136 -7.21 -15.13 18.16
CA SER A 136 -8.45 -14.45 17.74
C SER A 136 -8.66 -13.09 18.43
N ALA A 137 -8.01 -12.86 19.58
CA ALA A 137 -8.06 -11.59 20.30
C ALA A 137 -7.06 -10.56 19.76
N THR A 138 -6.12 -10.96 18.89
CA THR A 138 -5.12 -10.06 18.32
C THR A 138 -5.79 -8.98 17.48
N THR A 139 -5.53 -7.72 17.82
CA THR A 139 -6.08 -6.54 17.14
C THR A 139 -5.11 -5.95 16.12
N HIS A 140 -3.81 -6.00 16.43
CA HIS A 140 -2.76 -5.39 15.62
C HIS A 140 -1.62 -6.39 15.41
N LEU A 141 -1.12 -6.44 14.17
CA LEU A 141 0.11 -7.10 13.78
C LEU A 141 1.16 -6.03 13.50
N VAL A 142 2.29 -6.09 14.19
CA VAL A 142 3.47 -5.26 13.91
C VAL A 142 4.49 -6.12 13.20
N ILE A 143 4.87 -5.72 11.99
CA ILE A 143 5.78 -6.48 11.14
C ILE A 143 6.71 -5.57 10.35
N ASP A 144 7.99 -5.93 10.29
CA ASP A 144 8.96 -5.22 9.44
C ASP A 144 8.58 -5.39 7.96
N PRO A 145 8.80 -4.37 7.11
CA PRO A 145 8.72 -4.49 5.66
C PRO A 145 9.87 -5.36 5.15
N LYS A 146 9.77 -6.68 5.30
CA LYS A 146 10.71 -7.66 4.76
C LYS A 146 9.95 -8.58 3.83
N ASN A 147 10.48 -8.78 2.63
CA ASN A 147 9.90 -9.68 1.62
C ASN A 147 10.20 -11.16 1.95
N ASP A 148 9.90 -11.58 3.18
CA ASP A 148 10.01 -12.98 3.61
C ASP A 148 8.69 -13.70 3.32
N ALA A 149 8.79 -14.88 2.68
CA ALA A 149 7.65 -15.75 2.43
C ALA A 149 6.91 -16.13 3.71
N LYS A 150 7.59 -16.24 4.85
CA LYS A 150 6.95 -16.50 6.15
C LYS A 150 6.16 -15.29 6.64
N ALA A 151 6.77 -14.11 6.60
CA ALA A 151 6.11 -12.84 6.94
C ALA A 151 4.83 -12.64 6.12
N MET A 152 4.89 -12.88 4.80
CA MET A 152 3.74 -12.75 3.91
C MET A 152 2.61 -13.73 4.23
N LYS A 153 2.91 -14.95 4.71
CA LYS A 153 1.87 -15.89 5.16
C LYS A 153 1.15 -15.36 6.40
N VAL A 154 1.90 -14.83 7.36
CA VAL A 154 1.34 -14.27 8.59
C VAL A 154 0.49 -13.04 8.28
N VAL A 155 0.96 -12.14 7.40
CA VAL A 155 0.18 -10.97 6.96
C VAL A 155 -1.14 -11.41 6.31
N LYS A 156 -1.11 -12.39 5.40
CA LYS A 156 -2.34 -12.92 4.77
C LYS A 156 -3.31 -13.48 5.80
N GLN A 157 -2.80 -14.21 6.79
CA GLN A 157 -3.61 -14.77 7.88
C GLN A 157 -4.20 -13.65 8.76
N ALA A 158 -3.41 -12.63 9.09
CA ALA A 158 -3.86 -11.47 9.85
C ALA A 158 -4.98 -10.71 9.12
N LEU A 159 -4.80 -10.42 7.83
CA LEU A 159 -5.81 -9.76 7.00
C LEU A 159 -7.10 -10.59 6.89
N ALA A 160 -7.00 -11.92 6.77
CA ALA A 160 -8.17 -12.80 6.75
C ALA A 160 -8.96 -12.75 8.07
N ASN A 161 -8.29 -12.48 9.18
CA ASN A 161 -8.88 -12.31 10.51
C ASN A 161 -9.30 -10.86 10.82
N GLY A 162 -9.14 -9.92 9.87
CA GLY A 162 -9.44 -8.51 10.09
C GLY A 162 -8.45 -7.77 11.01
N VAL A 163 -7.26 -8.34 11.22
CA VAL A 163 -6.20 -7.74 12.05
C VAL A 163 -5.49 -6.64 11.26
N ILE A 164 -5.23 -5.51 11.91
CA ILE A 164 -4.56 -4.37 11.26
C ILE A 164 -3.05 -4.64 11.20
N CYS A 165 -2.50 -4.65 9.98
CA CYS A 165 -1.06 -4.84 9.74
C CYS A 165 -0.34 -3.49 9.66
N SER A 166 0.51 -3.21 10.64
CA SER A 166 1.24 -1.94 10.76
C SER A 166 2.75 -2.14 10.81
N SER A 167 3.48 -1.08 10.46
CA SER A 167 4.94 -1.05 10.59
C SER A 167 5.37 -0.78 12.05
N PRO A 168 6.60 -1.14 12.44
CA PRO A 168 7.14 -0.82 13.77
C PRO A 168 7.13 0.66 14.12
N GLN A 169 7.15 1.54 13.11
CA GLN A 169 7.10 3.00 13.28
C GLN A 169 5.86 3.44 14.05
N TRP A 170 4.74 2.75 13.88
CA TRP A 170 3.50 3.06 14.59
C TRP A 170 3.67 3.06 16.12
N LEU A 171 4.30 2.01 16.67
CA LEU A 171 4.54 1.91 18.13
C LEU A 171 5.52 2.97 18.62
N ILE A 172 6.54 3.27 17.81
CA ILE A 172 7.54 4.29 18.14
C ILE A 172 6.88 5.67 18.21
N GLU A 173 6.05 6.01 17.22
CA GLU A 173 5.33 7.29 17.15
C GLU A 173 4.28 7.43 18.26
N CYS A 174 3.58 6.35 18.59
CA CYS A 174 2.68 6.34 19.75
C CYS A 174 3.45 6.62 21.04
N TYR A 175 4.65 6.04 21.20
CA TYR A 175 5.50 6.27 22.36
C TYR A 175 6.09 7.67 22.41
N GLU A 176 6.50 8.25 21.30
CA GLU A 176 7.06 9.60 21.24
C GLU A 176 6.00 10.65 21.56
N LYS A 177 4.81 10.51 20.96
CA LYS A 177 3.72 11.50 21.13
C LYS A 177 2.89 11.25 22.38
N LYS A 178 3.01 10.07 23.00
CA LYS A 178 2.20 9.62 24.16
C LYS A 178 0.69 9.61 23.89
N VAL A 179 0.29 9.43 22.62
CA VAL A 179 -1.11 9.39 22.17
C VAL A 179 -1.33 8.17 21.29
N TYR A 180 -2.56 7.67 21.27
CA TYR A 180 -2.96 6.67 20.28
C TYR A 180 -3.00 7.28 18.87
N LEU A 181 -2.18 6.74 17.98
CA LEU A 181 -2.28 7.01 16.54
C LEU A 181 -2.96 5.84 15.85
N SER A 182 -3.79 6.11 14.85
CA SER A 182 -4.43 5.05 14.08
C SER A 182 -3.38 4.27 13.28
N ALA A 183 -3.32 2.95 13.51
CA ALA A 183 -2.37 2.04 12.86
C ALA A 183 -2.54 1.96 11.34
N VAL A 184 -3.71 2.35 10.81
CA VAL A 184 -4.01 2.40 9.38
C VAL A 184 -3.11 3.39 8.64
N HIS A 185 -2.65 4.44 9.31
CA HIS A 185 -1.72 5.44 8.73
C HIS A 185 -0.28 4.95 8.64
N PHE A 186 0.03 3.76 9.18
CA PHE A 186 1.36 3.19 9.21
C PHE A 186 1.38 1.83 8.52
N PRO A 187 1.03 1.75 7.22
CA PRO A 187 0.95 0.47 6.54
C PRO A 187 2.31 -0.21 6.50
N TYR A 188 2.31 -1.53 6.72
CA TYR A 188 3.55 -2.33 6.73
C TYR A 188 4.27 -2.33 5.37
N ALA A 189 3.59 -1.98 4.28
CA ALA A 189 4.11 -2.01 2.91
C ALA A 189 4.79 -0.70 2.47
N MET A 190 4.89 0.33 3.33
CA MET A 190 5.67 1.51 2.97
C MET A 190 7.15 1.11 2.87
N GLU A 191 7.64 0.95 1.64
CA GLU A 191 9.06 1.09 1.35
C GLU A 191 9.51 2.45 1.89
N LYS A 192 10.56 2.46 2.72
CA LYS A 192 11.17 3.69 3.24
C LYS A 192 11.65 4.65 2.14
N ASP A 193 11.70 4.20 0.89
CA ASP A 193 12.25 4.94 -0.25
C ASP A 193 11.19 5.46 -1.24
N ALA A 194 9.89 5.19 -1.03
CA ALA A 194 8.85 5.56 -2.01
C ALA A 194 8.38 7.02 -1.94
N HIS A 195 8.93 7.83 -1.03
CA HIS A 195 8.64 9.26 -0.92
C HIS A 195 9.89 10.12 -0.92
N VAL A 196 10.83 9.84 -1.83
CA VAL A 196 11.42 10.95 -2.57
C VAL A 196 10.37 11.33 -3.62
N LEU A 197 9.32 12.06 -3.19
CA LEU A 197 8.68 12.97 -4.10
C LEU A 197 9.79 13.94 -4.49
N SER A 198 10.37 13.66 -5.65
CA SER A 198 11.15 14.59 -6.45
C SER A 198 10.60 15.99 -6.22
N GLU A 199 11.53 16.93 -6.01
CA GLU A 199 11.33 18.38 -5.95
C GLU A 199 10.08 18.83 -6.72
N PRO A 200 9.33 19.82 -6.22
CA PRO A 200 8.17 20.35 -6.93
C PRO A 200 8.63 20.72 -8.34
N ALA A 201 8.34 19.86 -9.31
CA ALA A 201 8.49 20.19 -10.70
C ALA A 201 7.64 21.43 -10.85
N LEU A 202 8.29 22.56 -11.16
CA LEU A 202 7.63 23.77 -11.57
C LEU A 202 6.74 23.37 -12.74
N VAL A 203 5.48 23.06 -12.45
CA VAL A 203 4.48 22.77 -13.46
C VAL A 203 4.28 24.12 -14.12
N SER A 204 4.99 24.34 -15.23
CA SER A 204 4.67 25.39 -16.17
C SER A 204 3.21 25.18 -16.53
N ASP A 205 2.35 26.08 -16.04
CA ASP A 205 0.91 26.00 -16.25
C ASP A 205 0.64 25.88 -17.76
N PRO A 206 0.10 24.75 -18.24
CA PRO A 206 -0.18 24.56 -19.66
C PRO A 206 -1.27 25.52 -20.18
N PHE A 207 -1.94 26.25 -19.29
CA PHE A 207 -2.88 27.32 -19.61
C PHE A 207 -2.31 28.73 -19.43
N ALA A 208 -1.05 28.88 -18.99
CA ALA A 208 -0.33 30.15 -19.01
C ALA A 208 0.18 30.50 -20.42
N ASN A 209 -0.56 30.10 -21.46
CA ASN A 209 -0.42 30.74 -22.76
C ASN A 209 -0.97 32.16 -22.62
N ASP A 210 -0.13 33.13 -22.94
CA ASP A 210 -0.42 34.55 -22.96
C ASP A 210 -1.83 34.80 -23.49
N TYR A 211 -2.71 35.28 -22.61
CA TYR A 211 -4.05 35.70 -22.97
C TYR A 211 -3.93 36.85 -23.98
N VAL A 212 -4.09 36.53 -25.27
CA VAL A 212 -4.16 37.52 -26.33
C VAL A 212 -5.55 38.15 -26.26
N ASP A 213 -5.61 39.37 -25.73
CA ASP A 213 -6.82 40.17 -25.72
C ASP A 213 -7.13 40.67 -27.15
N PHE A 214 -7.95 39.91 -27.86
CA PHE A 214 -8.33 40.21 -29.25
C PHE A 214 -9.15 41.51 -29.36
N ASP A 215 -9.87 41.92 -28.31
CA ASP A 215 -10.65 43.16 -28.31
C ASP A 215 -9.74 44.40 -28.30
N ALA A 216 -8.58 44.30 -27.66
CA ALA A 216 -7.55 45.35 -27.68
C ALA A 216 -6.86 45.50 -29.05
N GLU A 217 -6.75 44.41 -29.83
CA GLU A 217 -6.16 44.45 -31.17
C GLU A 217 -7.07 45.17 -32.19
N GLU A 218 -8.38 44.96 -32.09
CA GLU A 218 -9.35 45.51 -33.05
C GLU A 218 -9.43 47.04 -32.96
N SER A 219 -9.24 47.62 -31.78
CA SER A 219 -9.20 49.08 -31.56
C SER A 219 -8.06 49.78 -32.32
N ARG A 220 -6.97 49.06 -32.65
CA ARG A 220 -5.82 49.66 -33.37
C ARG A 220 -6.02 49.79 -34.88
N ARG A 221 -6.98 49.06 -35.46
CA ARG A 221 -7.24 49.10 -36.92
C ARG A 221 -8.17 50.23 -37.36
N ALA A 222 -8.84 50.90 -36.43
CA ALA A 222 -9.85 51.92 -36.74
C ALA A 222 -9.27 53.27 -37.23
N ASN A 223 -7.96 53.52 -37.13
CA ASN A 223 -7.36 54.81 -37.50
C ASN A 223 -6.80 54.89 -38.93
N GLY A 224 -7.01 53.87 -39.77
CA GLY A 224 -6.52 53.85 -41.15
C GLY A 224 -7.42 54.55 -42.19
N GLY A 225 -8.49 55.22 -41.76
CA GLY A 225 -9.53 55.76 -42.64
C GLY A 225 -9.71 57.28 -42.54
N GLN A 226 -8.65 58.06 -42.74
CA GLN A 226 -8.81 59.46 -43.11
C GLN A 226 -8.38 59.66 -44.57
N THR A 227 -9.40 59.73 -45.42
CA THR A 227 -9.34 60.21 -46.80
C THR A 227 -8.92 61.67 -46.81
N ASN A 228 -7.77 61.98 -47.42
CA ASN A 228 -7.50 63.34 -47.85
C ASN A 228 -8.20 63.56 -49.20
N LEU A 229 -9.05 64.58 -49.21
CA LEU A 229 -9.58 65.29 -50.37
C LEU A 229 -8.46 65.95 -51.17
#